data_AF-A0A2E0ZNY9-F1
#
_entry.id   AF-A0A2E0ZNY9-F1
#
_cell.length_a   1.000
_cell.length_b   1.000
_cell.length_c   1.000
_cell.angle_alpha   90.00
_cell.angle_beta   90.00
_cell.angle_gamma   90.00
#
_symmetry.space_group_name_H-M   'P 1'
#
loop_
_entity.id
_entity.type
_entity.pdbx_description
1 polymer ?
#
loop_
_entity_poly.entity_id
_entity_poly.type
_entity_poly.pdbx_seq_one_letter_code
_entity_poly.pdbx_strand_id
1 'polypeptide(L)' 'MNAETNPVVLLSSNTWHIVEHSRESYVAWCGKKITDRRAHSRLNTIGRENLCPKCLSLFSKSHQDWQS' A
#
# COMPACT_ATOMS: atom_id res chain seq x y z
N MET A 1 4.35 13.52 -17.31
CA MET A 1 2.95 13.26 -16.91
C MET A 1 2.99 12.21 -15.82
N ASN A 2 3.31 12.61 -14.59
CA ASN A 2 3.54 11.65 -13.51
C ASN A 2 2.17 11.29 -12.94
N ALA A 3 1.64 10.15 -13.41
CA ALA A 3 0.44 9.56 -12.86
C ALA A 3 0.56 9.55 -11.33
N GLU A 4 -0.38 10.22 -10.66
CA GLU A 4 -0.52 10.24 -9.22
C GLU A 4 -0.23 8.85 -8.65
N THR A 5 0.93 8.69 -8.02
CA THR A 5 1.36 7.43 -7.39
C THR A 5 0.63 7.28 -6.07
N ASN A 6 -0.67 7.07 -6.19
CA ASN A 6 -1.59 6.77 -5.11
C ASN A 6 -1.86 5.25 -5.13
N PRO A 7 -0.98 4.43 -4.51
CA PRO A 7 -1.07 2.99 -4.63
C PRO A 7 -2.38 2.47 -4.03
N VAL A 8 -2.83 1.34 -4.57
CA VAL A 8 -3.93 0.61 -3.96
C VAL A 8 -3.42 -0.07 -2.69
N VAL A 9 -4.24 -0.01 -1.65
CA VAL A 9 -3.99 -0.67 -0.38
C VAL A 9 -5.10 -1.65 -0.04
N LEU A 10 -4.74 -2.75 0.60
CA LEU A 10 -5.67 -3.73 1.17
C LEU A 10 -5.53 -3.76 2.69
N LEU A 11 -6.67 -3.78 3.39
CA LEU A 11 -6.73 -4.02 4.83
C LEU A 11 -6.71 -5.53 5.09
N SER A 12 -5.62 -6.00 5.71
CA SER A 12 -5.51 -7.37 6.22
C SER A 12 -5.24 -7.35 7.72
N SER A 13 -6.00 -8.15 8.45
CA SER A 13 -6.12 -8.15 9.90
C SER A 13 -6.59 -6.78 10.41
N ASN A 14 -5.64 -5.89 10.74
CA ASN A 14 -5.88 -4.52 11.18
C ASN A 14 -4.81 -3.55 10.65
N THR A 15 -4.16 -3.88 9.53
CA THR A 15 -3.09 -3.08 8.96
C THR A 15 -3.29 -2.95 7.45
N TRP A 16 -3.07 -1.75 6.92
CA TRP A 16 -3.15 -1.52 5.48
C TRP A 16 -1.83 -1.86 4.79
N HIS A 17 -1.92 -2.55 3.66
CA HIS A 17 -0.79 -3.03 2.89
C HIS A 17 -0.88 -2.56 1.45
N ILE A 18 0.21 -2.02 0.90
CA ILE A 18 0.29 -1.72 -0.54
C ILE A 18 0.26 -3.03 -1.33
N VAL A 19 -0.52 -3.03 -2.40
CA VAL A 19 -0.69 -4.17 -3.30
C VAL A 19 -0.68 -3.72 -4.76
N GLU A 20 -0.27 -4.60 -5.66
CA GLU A 20 -0.16 -4.29 -7.10
C GLU A 20 -1.51 -4.34 -7.81
N HIS A 21 -2.35 -5.32 -7.48
CA HIS A 21 -3.59 -5.65 -8.21
C HIS A 21 -4.82 -5.63 -7.30
N SER A 22 -4.90 -4.66 -6.37
CA SER A 22 -6.07 -4.49 -5.50
C SER A 22 -6.49 -5.79 -4.80
N ARG A 23 -7.77 -6.20 -4.90
CA ARG A 23 -8.33 -7.42 -4.30
C ARG A 23 -7.76 -8.71 -4.87
N GLU A 24 -7.12 -8.69 -6.04
CA GLU A 24 -6.54 -9.87 -6.69
C GLU A 24 -5.16 -10.21 -6.12
N SER A 25 -4.54 -9.30 -5.36
CA SER A 25 -3.25 -9.54 -4.74
C SER A 25 -3.35 -10.48 -3.54
N TYR A 26 -2.56 -11.56 -3.60
CA TYR A 26 -2.38 -12.53 -2.51
C TYR A 26 -1.18 -12.21 -1.62
N VAL A 27 -0.33 -11.29 -2.07
CA VAL A 27 0.89 -10.89 -1.37
C VAL A 27 0.96 -9.36 -1.39
N ALA A 28 1.18 -8.78 -0.21
CA ALA A 28 1.48 -7.38 -0.03
C ALA A 28 2.88 -7.08 -0.57
N TRP A 29 3.11 -5.82 -0.92
CA TRP A 29 4.41 -5.38 -1.40
C TRP A 29 5.54 -5.55 -0.38
N CYS A 30 5.20 -5.60 0.92
CA CYS A 30 6.17 -5.93 1.98
C CYS A 30 6.53 -7.43 2.08
N GLY A 31 5.95 -8.28 1.22
CA GLY A 31 6.09 -9.74 1.20
C GLY A 31 5.10 -10.48 2.10
N LYS A 32 4.20 -9.78 2.80
CA LYS A 32 3.21 -10.42 3.68
C LYS A 32 2.11 -11.07 2.85
N LYS A 33 1.80 -12.35 3.12
CA LYS A 33 0.62 -13.00 2.52
C LYS A 33 -0.65 -12.33 3.02
N ILE A 34 -1.54 -11.99 2.09
CA ILE A 34 -2.86 -11.44 2.37
C ILE A 34 -3.83 -12.60 2.48
N THR A 35 -4.13 -13.00 3.72
CA THR A 35 -5.07 -14.09 4.01
C THR A 35 -6.51 -13.61 4.12
N ASP A 36 -6.71 -12.35 4.52
CA ASP A 36 -8.01 -11.72 4.69
C ASP A 36 -8.04 -10.35 3.98
N ARG A 37 -9.06 -10.11 3.15
CA ARG A 37 -9.20 -8.93 2.28
C ARG A 37 -10.42 -8.11 2.70
N ARG A 38 -10.38 -7.54 3.90
CA ARG A 38 -11.54 -6.88 4.53
C ARG A 38 -12.01 -5.65 3.76
N ALA A 39 -11.07 -4.85 3.26
CA ALA A 39 -11.35 -3.65 2.49
C ALA A 39 -10.18 -3.34 1.55
N HIS A 40 -10.44 -2.62 0.46
CA HIS A 40 -9.41 -1.96 -0.34
C HIS A 40 -9.65 -0.45 -0.32
N SER A 41 -8.60 0.32 -0.48
CA SER A 41 -8.67 1.78 -0.58
C SER A 41 -7.44 2.31 -1.32
N ARG A 42 -7.23 3.62 -1.26
CA ARG A 42 -6.04 4.31 -1.77
C ARG A 42 -5.23 4.87 -0.60
N LEU A 43 -3.91 4.92 -0.75
CA LEU A 43 -3.00 5.43 0.30
C LEU A 43 -3.38 6.84 0.76
N ASN A 44 -3.71 7.74 -0.16
CA ASN A 44 -4.11 9.12 0.19
C ASN A 44 -5.41 9.18 1.00
N THR A 45 -6.30 8.19 0.85
CA THR A 45 -7.58 8.13 1.57
C THR A 45 -7.41 7.61 3.00
N ILE A 46 -6.52 6.64 3.21
CA ILE A 46 -6.29 6.05 4.53
C ILE A 46 -5.28 6.81 5.39
N GLY A 47 -4.45 7.66 4.78
CA GLY A 47 -3.30 8.26 5.45
C GLY A 47 -2.11 7.30 5.58
N ARG A 48 -0.89 7.86 5.60
CA ARG A 48 0.37 7.09 5.67
C ARG A 48 0.56 6.42 7.03
N GLU A 49 -0.01 7.01 8.08
CA GLU A 49 0.03 6.54 9.47
C GLU A 49 -0.70 5.21 9.67
N ASN A 50 -1.67 4.89 8.81
CA ASN A 50 -2.41 3.63 8.86
C ASN A 50 -1.76 2.51 8.02
N LEU A 51 -0.70 2.85 7.28
CA LEU A 51 0.00 1.92 6.40
C LEU A 51 1.04 1.09 7.18
N CYS A 52 1.21 -0.16 6.77
CA CYS A 52 2.30 -1.01 7.22
C CYS A 52 3.66 -0.28 7.08
N PRO A 53 4.47 -0.17 8.15
CA PRO A 53 5.74 0.56 8.13
C PRO A 53 6.72 0.04 7.06
N LYS A 54 6.73 -1.27 6.81
CA LYS A 54 7.55 -1.87 5.75
C LYS A 54 7.07 -1.51 4.35
N CYS A 55 5.75 -1.45 4.13
CA CYS A 55 5.20 -0.98 2.86
C CYS A 55 5.54 0.50 2.65
N LEU A 56 5.40 1.33 3.69
CA LEU A 56 5.75 2.74 3.64
C LEU A 56 7.22 2.95 3.29
N SER A 57 8.14 2.25 3.97
CA SER A 57 9.57 2.34 3.70
C SER A 57 9.94 1.93 2.27
N LEU A 58 9.38 0.82 1.77
CA LEU A 58 9.61 0.37 0.39
C LEU A 58 9.03 1.36 -0.62
N PHE A 59 7.85 1.89 -0.35
CA PHE A 59 7.20 2.89 -1.20
C PHE A 59 8.02 4.18 -1.29
N SER A 60 8.45 4.73 -0.16
CA SER A 60 9.28 5.93 -0.12
C SER A 60 10.63 5.75 -0.82
N LYS A 61 11.25 4.56 -0.71
CA LYS A 61 12.49 4.25 -1.44
C LYS A 61 12.28 4.14 -2.94
N SER A 62 11.18 3.51 -3.36
CA SER A 62 10.86 3.33 -4.77
C SER A 62 10.40 4.63 -5.46
N HIS A 63 9.97 5.62 -4.68
CA HIS A 63 9.46 6.90 -5.17
C HIS A 63 10.26 8.06 -4.59
N GLN A 64 11.60 7.98 -4.71
CA GLN A 64 12.56 8.94 -4.14
C GLN A 64 12.44 10.39 -4.67
N ASP A 65 11.36 10.71 -5.39
CA ASP A 65 10.94 12.04 -5.89
C ASP A 65 9.61 12.56 -5.28
N TRP A 66 9.02 11.92 -4.25
CA TRP A 66 7.76 12.42 -3.66
C TRP A 66 7.94 13.56 -2.62
N GLN A 67 9.12 14.20 -2.57
CA GLN A 67 9.37 15.37 -1.71
C GLN A 67 10.29 16.42 -2.38
N SER A 68 9.97 16.84 -3.59
CA SER A 68 10.39 18.16 -4.08
C SER A 68 9.19 18.94 -4.60
#